data_AF-A0A954DX98-F1
#
_entry.id   AF-A0A954DX98-F1
#
_cell.length_a   1.000
_cell.length_b   1.000
_cell.length_c   1.000
_cell.angle_alpha   90.00
_cell.angle_beta   90.00
_cell.angle_gamma   90.00
#
_symmetry.space_group_name_H-M   'P 1'
#
loop_
_entity.id
_entity.type
_entity.pdbx_description
1 polymer ?
#
loop_
_entity_poly.entity_id
_entity_poly.type
_entity_poly.pdbx_seq_one_letter_code
_entity_poly.pdbx_strand_id
1 'polypeptide(L)'
;MSNQATTPFADGRDQRGRFSKGNSGGPGNPHAAQVGRLRSAMLNAIGEDDIRELVARLLELAKSGEIRAIKEVLDRTLGRPVEADLLERLEQLEALLSERGQS
;
A
#
# COMPACT_ATOMS: atom_id res chain seq x y z
N MET A 1 1.98 1.17 40.87
CA MET A 1 2.10 0.28 39.69
C MET A 1 3.52 0.39 39.17
N SER A 2 4.39 -0.57 39.53
CA SER A 2 5.82 -0.52 39.23
C SER A 2 6.10 -1.03 37.81
N ASN A 3 6.67 -0.17 36.98
CA ASN A 3 7.10 -0.50 35.62
C ASN A 3 8.44 -1.27 35.72
N GLN A 4 8.40 -2.61 35.66
CA GLN A 4 9.62 -3.41 35.60
C GLN A 4 10.22 -3.29 34.19
N ALA A 5 11.40 -2.68 34.10
CA ALA A 5 12.19 -2.66 32.88
C ALA A 5 12.67 -4.09 32.57
N THR A 6 12.07 -4.73 31.58
CA THR A 6 12.51 -6.03 31.07
C THR A 6 13.83 -5.85 30.33
N THR A 7 14.84 -6.64 30.69
CA THR A 7 16.16 -6.62 30.04
C THR A 7 15.99 -6.87 28.54
N PRO A 8 16.51 -5.99 27.66
CA PRO A 8 16.42 -6.18 26.22
C PRO A 8 17.26 -7.40 25.77
N PHE A 9 16.80 -8.11 24.75
CA PHE A 9 17.61 -9.09 24.04
C PHE A 9 18.72 -8.42 23.22
N ALA A 10 19.70 -9.21 22.76
CA ALA A 10 20.88 -8.72 22.03
C ALA A 10 20.55 -7.99 20.71
N ASP A 11 19.39 -8.25 20.12
CA ASP A 11 18.86 -7.55 18.94
C ASP A 11 18.11 -6.24 19.29
N GLY A 12 18.12 -5.87 20.58
CA GLY A 12 17.48 -4.69 21.13
C GLY A 12 15.96 -4.79 21.24
N ARG A 13 15.36 -5.99 21.17
CA ARG A 13 13.91 -6.18 21.34
C ARG A 13 13.55 -6.67 22.76
N ASP A 14 12.30 -6.45 23.18
CA ASP A 14 11.75 -6.91 24.45
C ASP A 14 11.22 -8.34 24.34
N GLN A 15 10.81 -8.93 25.46
CA GLN A 15 10.22 -10.29 25.51
C GLN A 15 8.95 -10.47 24.69
N ARG A 16 8.35 -9.39 24.19
CA ARG A 16 7.16 -9.37 23.34
C ARG A 16 7.51 -9.04 21.89
N GLY A 17 8.79 -9.04 21.52
CA GLY A 17 9.28 -8.76 20.17
C GLY A 17 9.23 -7.29 19.75
N ARG A 18 8.95 -6.37 20.68
CA ARG A 18 8.88 -4.92 20.43
C ARG A 18 10.25 -4.30 20.57
N PHE A 19 10.48 -3.15 19.94
CA PHE A 19 11.73 -2.41 20.15
C PHE A 19 11.81 -1.90 21.59
N SER A 20 12.87 -2.28 22.28
CA SER A 20 13.16 -1.84 23.63
C SER A 20 13.56 -0.36 23.66
N LYS A 21 13.39 0.30 24.80
CA LYS A 21 13.89 1.67 25.00
C LYS A 21 15.40 1.68 24.77
N GLY A 22 15.88 2.53 23.86
CA GLY A 22 17.30 2.60 23.45
C GLY A 22 17.66 1.76 22.21
N ASN A 23 16.71 1.05 21.61
CA ASN A 23 16.91 0.45 20.29
C ASN A 23 17.04 1.56 19.23
N SER A 24 18.13 1.56 18.45
CA SER A 24 18.42 2.54 17.41
C SER A 24 17.54 2.40 16.16
N GLY A 25 16.74 1.34 16.07
CA GLY A 25 16.11 0.88 14.84
C GLY A 25 17.13 0.32 13.85
N GLY A 26 16.65 0.05 12.63
CA GLY A 26 17.55 -0.19 11.49
C GLY A 26 18.16 1.12 10.97
N PRO A 27 19.26 1.07 10.22
CA PRO A 27 20.01 2.24 9.74
C PRO A 27 19.23 3.18 8.78
N GLY A 28 17.98 2.85 8.45
CA GLY A 28 17.19 3.53 7.44
C GLY A 28 17.70 3.27 6.02
N ASN A 29 16.96 3.75 5.02
CA ASN A 29 17.44 3.73 3.63
C ASN A 29 18.37 4.94 3.40
N PRO A 30 19.66 4.73 3.04
CA PRO A 30 20.62 5.83 2.83
C PRO A 30 20.19 6.79 1.71
N HIS A 31 19.32 6.35 0.79
CA HIS A 31 18.79 7.16 -0.31
C HIS A 31 17.43 7.78 -0.01
N ALA A 32 16.86 7.60 1.18
CA ALA A 32 15.50 8.07 1.51
C ALA A 32 15.33 9.57 1.23
N ALA A 33 16.31 10.39 1.64
CA ALA A 33 16.27 11.83 1.42
C ALA A 33 16.35 12.20 -0.08
N GLN A 34 17.18 11.49 -0.85
CA GLN A 34 17.30 11.71 -2.29
C GLN A 34 16.00 11.34 -3.03
N VAL A 35 15.41 10.19 -2.70
CA VAL A 35 14.13 9.75 -3.26
C VAL A 35 13.01 10.73 -2.90
N GLY A 36 12.99 11.23 -1.66
CA GLY A 36 12.02 12.24 -1.23
C GLY A 36 12.08 13.51 -2.07
N ARG A 37 13.29 14.00 -2.37
CA ARG A 37 13.48 15.18 -3.23
C ARG A 37 13.01 14.93 -4.66
N LEU A 38 13.35 13.78 -5.25
CA LEU A 38 12.92 13.43 -6.60
C LEU A 38 11.39 13.31 -6.71
N ARG A 39 10.73 12.67 -5.74
CA ARG A 39 9.26 12.59 -5.71
C ARG A 39 8.61 13.97 -5.59
N SER A 40 9.15 14.83 -4.72
CA SER A 40 8.62 16.19 -4.55
C SER A 40 8.74 17.00 -5.84
N ALA A 41 9.89 16.92 -6.52
CA ALA A 41 10.10 17.59 -7.80
C ALA A 41 9.12 17.06 -8.88
N MET A 42 8.92 15.74 -8.95
CA MET A 42 7.99 15.14 -9.90
C MET A 42 6.55 15.57 -9.67
N LEU A 43 6.08 15.55 -8.42
CA LEU A 43 4.72 15.97 -8.06
C LEU A 43 4.49 17.47 -8.28
N ASN A 44 5.52 18.30 -8.15
CA ASN A 44 5.43 19.73 -8.45
C ASN A 44 5.44 20.02 -9.95
N ALA A 45 6.04 19.15 -10.76
CA ALA A 45 6.18 19.34 -12.20
C ALA A 45 4.97 18.84 -12.99
N ILE A 46 4.26 17.83 -12.50
CA ILE A 46 3.13 17.21 -13.20
C ILE A 46 1.83 17.88 -12.76
N GLY A 47 1.19 18.58 -13.68
CA GLY A 47 -0.14 19.18 -13.50
C GLY A 47 -1.28 18.28 -13.96
N GLU A 48 -2.51 18.76 -13.78
CA GLU A 48 -3.71 18.03 -14.23
C GLU A 48 -3.76 17.87 -15.75
N ASP A 49 -3.33 18.87 -16.51
CA ASP A 49 -3.32 18.83 -17.97
C ASP A 49 -2.36 17.77 -18.50
N ASP A 50 -1.16 17.66 -17.92
CA ASP A 50 -0.20 16.60 -18.25
C ASP A 50 -0.81 15.21 -18.02
N ILE A 51 -1.57 15.04 -16.93
CA ILE A 51 -2.25 13.78 -16.64
C ILE A 51 -3.34 13.49 -17.68
N ARG A 52 -4.14 14.50 -18.08
CA ARG A 52 -5.18 14.32 -19.11
C ARG A 52 -4.55 13.93 -20.45
N GLU A 53 -3.48 14.58 -20.86
CA GLU A 53 -2.75 14.26 -22.08
C GLU A 53 -2.15 12.85 -22.02
N LEU A 54 -1.53 12.47 -20.91
CA LEU A 54 -0.99 11.13 -20.70
C LEU A 54 -2.08 10.05 -20.81
N VAL A 55 -3.25 10.28 -20.20
CA VAL A 55 -4.39 9.36 -20.29
C VAL A 55 -4.95 9.28 -21.70
N ALA A 56 -5.02 10.39 -22.43
CA ALA A 56 -5.45 10.39 -23.83
C ALA A 56 -4.51 9.52 -24.71
N ARG A 57 -3.19 9.66 -24.53
CA ARG A 57 -2.19 8.82 -25.21
C ARG A 57 -2.32 7.35 -24.80
N LEU A 58 -2.54 7.06 -23.53
CA LEU A 58 -2.77 5.69 -23.04
C LEU A 58 -4.01 5.04 -23.69
N LEU A 59 -5.10 5.80 -23.86
CA LEU A 59 -6.31 5.34 -24.53
C LEU A 59 -6.08 5.07 -26.02
N GLU A 60 -5.29 5.89 -26.70
CA GLU A 60 -4.92 5.64 -28.10
C GLU A 60 -4.12 4.34 -28.24
N LEU A 61 -3.12 4.12 -27.38
CA LEU A 61 -2.34 2.88 -27.35
C LEU A 61 -3.24 1.66 -27.10
N ALA A 62 -4.16 1.75 -26.15
CA ALA A 62 -5.12 0.70 -25.88
C ALA A 62 -6.01 0.40 -27.10
N LYS A 63 -6.55 1.44 -27.74
CA LYS A 63 -7.37 1.31 -28.97
C LYS A 63 -6.59 0.74 -30.14
N SER A 64 -5.27 0.93 -30.18
CA SER A 64 -4.40 0.34 -31.21
C SER A 64 -4.14 -1.17 -31.02
N GLY A 65 -4.60 -1.76 -29.91
CA GLY A 65 -4.46 -3.18 -29.62
C GLY A 65 -3.33 -3.52 -28.65
N GLU A 66 -2.67 -2.54 -28.04
CA GLU A 66 -1.61 -2.81 -27.07
C GLU A 66 -2.19 -3.38 -25.77
N ILE A 67 -1.97 -4.68 -25.53
CA ILE A 67 -2.59 -5.43 -24.42
C ILE A 67 -2.26 -4.81 -23.05
N ARG A 68 -1.04 -4.28 -22.85
CA ARG A 68 -0.66 -3.67 -21.57
C ARG A 68 -1.43 -2.37 -21.31
N ALA A 69 -1.57 -1.52 -22.32
CA ALA A 69 -2.38 -0.30 -22.23
C ALA A 69 -3.86 -0.64 -22.01
N ILE A 70 -4.41 -1.63 -22.72
CA ILE A 70 -5.78 -2.11 -22.51
C ILE A 70 -5.98 -2.54 -21.05
N LYS A 71 -5.07 -3.38 -20.53
CA LYS A 71 -5.12 -3.83 -19.15
C LYS A 71 -5.05 -2.66 -18.17
N GLU A 72 -4.14 -1.71 -18.38
CA GLU A 72 -3.99 -0.54 -17.51
C GLU A 72 -5.26 0.31 -17.46
N VAL A 73 -5.89 0.54 -18.63
CA VAL A 73 -7.15 1.27 -18.72
C VAL A 73 -8.25 0.53 -17.97
N LEU A 74 -8.42 -0.79 -18.18
CA LEU A 74 -9.44 -1.59 -17.52
C LEU A 74 -9.21 -1.65 -15.99
N ASP A 75 -7.99 -1.94 -15.54
CA ASP A 75 -7.62 -2.02 -14.12
C ASP A 75 -7.94 -0.70 -13.39
N ARG A 76 -7.72 0.46 -14.02
CA ARG A 76 -7.98 1.77 -13.39
C ARG A 76 -9.42 2.27 -13.51
N THR A 77 -10.18 1.78 -14.49
CA THR A 77 -11.57 2.23 -14.72
C THR A 77 -12.60 1.30 -14.10
N LEU A 78 -12.41 -0.01 -14.24
CA LEU A 78 -13.32 -1.05 -13.74
C LEU A 78 -12.78 -1.75 -12.49
N GLY A 79 -11.52 -1.49 -12.13
CA GLY A 79 -10.82 -2.21 -11.07
C GLY A 79 -10.22 -3.52 -11.57
N ARG A 80 -9.45 -4.17 -10.69
CA ARG A 80 -9.03 -5.56 -10.95
C ARG A 80 -10.23 -6.47 -10.76
N PRO A 81 -10.44 -7.47 -11.64
CA PRO A 81 -11.41 -8.53 -11.40
C PRO A 81 -11.17 -9.12 -10.01
N VAL A 82 -12.21 -9.13 -9.18
CA VAL A 82 -12.16 -9.73 -7.86
C VAL A 82 -12.18 -11.25 -8.04
N GLU A 83 -11.25 -11.96 -7.40
CA GLU A 83 -11.23 -13.41 -7.42
C GLU A 83 -12.49 -13.96 -6.72
N ALA A 84 -13.12 -14.98 -7.30
CA ALA A 84 -14.37 -15.54 -6.78
C ALA A 84 -14.26 -16.02 -5.32
N ASP A 85 -13.12 -16.62 -4.94
CA ASP A 85 -12.82 -17.05 -3.56
C ASP A 85 -12.78 -15.86 -2.58
N LEU A 86 -12.32 -14.68 -3.02
CA LEU A 86 -12.33 -13.49 -2.16
C LEU A 86 -13.75 -13.00 -1.89
N LEU A 87 -14.66 -13.08 -2.87
CA LEU A 87 -16.07 -12.75 -2.69
C LEU A 87 -16.74 -13.71 -1.71
N GLU A 88 -16.52 -15.02 -1.88
CA GLU A 88 -17.06 -16.04 -0.98
C GLU A 88 -16.60 -15.83 0.48
N ARG A 89 -15.32 -15.52 0.69
CA ARG A 89 -14.79 -15.21 2.04
C ARG A 89 -15.40 -13.95 2.64
N LEU A 90 -15.67 -12.93 1.83
CA LEU A 90 -16.32 -11.69 2.29
C LEU A 90 -17.75 -11.99 2.76
N GLU A 91 -18.52 -12.73 1.97
CA GLU A 91 -19.89 -13.14 2.34
C GLU A 91 -19.91 -13.94 3.65
N GLN A 92 -18.98 -14.87 3.83
CA GLN A 92 -18.83 -15.64 5.07
C GLN A 92 -18.53 -14.74 6.29
N LEU A 93 -17.65 -13.76 6.14
CA LEU A 93 -17.32 -12.82 7.21
C LEU A 93 -18.50 -11.91 7.57
N GLU A 94 -19.25 -11.45 6.58
CA GLU A 94 -20.46 -10.63 6.78
C GLU A 94 -21.55 -11.40 7.54
N ALA A 95 -21.73 -12.68 7.24
CA ALA A 95 -22.64 -13.56 7.99
C ALA A 95 -22.22 -13.69 9.46
N LEU A 96 -20.94 -13.97 9.74
CA LEU A 96 -20.41 -14.11 11.10
C LEU A 96 -20.51 -12.81 11.93
N LEU A 97 -20.27 -11.67 11.30
CA LEU A 97 -20.41 -10.37 11.97
C LEU A 97 -21.88 -10.05 12.31
N SER A 98 -22.79 -10.42 11.40
CA SER A 98 -24.24 -10.24 11.61
C SER A 98 -24.75 -11.10 12.76
N GLU A 99 -24.23 -12.32 12.92
CA GLU A 99 -24.56 -13.21 14.05
C GLU A 99 -24.00 -12.70 15.38
N ARG A 100 -22.78 -12.13 15.38
CA ARG A 100 -22.16 -11.56 16.61
C ARG A 100 -22.77 -10.24 17.06
N GLY A 101 -23.33 -9.44 16.16
CA GLY A 101 -23.98 -8.16 16.48
C GLY A 101 -25.39 -8.29 17.07
N GLN A 102 -25.96 -9.49 17.08
CA GLN A 102 -27.31 -9.77 17.61
C GLN A 102 -27.31 -10.38 19.03
N SER A 103 -26.15 -10.41 19.70
CA SER A 103 -26.00 -10.91 21.08
C SER A 103 -25.51 -9.83 22.03
#